data_AF-A0A6P0NF03-F1
#
_entry.id   AF-A0A6P0NF03-F1
#
_cell.length_a   1.000
_cell.length_b   1.000
_cell.length_c   1.000
_cell.angle_alpha   90.00
_cell.angle_beta   90.00
_cell.angle_gamma   90.00
#
_symmetry.space_group_name_H-M   'P 1'
#
loop_
_entity.id
_entity.type
_entity.pdbx_description
1 polymer ?
#
loop_
_entity_poly.entity_id
_entity_poly.type
_entity_poly.pdbx_seq_one_letter_code
_entity_poly.pdbx_strand_id
1 'polypeptide(L)'
;MEDNKFFRFVWRFNAIVIMASGLLAIAVLAFAAIEIVRSTTRDRQGINIVNVDDDSSSSQDWELGNLREVDGTTYLMVPLYSDQSYTQSYYSKSTRSTRNYLFLDSETGKSKWLFANNDYLIASDRLISETNNKTNNSGESKPVIAVLYHLIKKDTNGDGRLTNDDSMTIAFTHYNGNDYQEVVSGVDRFLGYKVLNANSLLILYQRDGIAYSAKVSLDNFALSNEKEIAK
;
A
#
# COMPACT_ATOMS: atom_id res chain seq x y z
N MET A 1 -20.77 54.37 44.93
CA MET A 1 -20.14 53.20 44.30
C MET A 1 -19.86 53.58 42.87
N GLU A 2 -18.61 53.96 42.61
CA GLU A 2 -18.18 54.60 41.37
C GLU A 2 -18.21 53.60 40.20
N ASP A 3 -18.96 53.95 39.16
CA ASP A 3 -18.97 53.28 37.86
C ASP A 3 -17.61 53.47 37.17
N ASN A 4 -16.65 52.64 37.54
CA ASN A 4 -15.28 52.77 37.07
C ASN A 4 -15.16 52.12 35.68
N LYS A 5 -15.18 52.96 34.63
CA LYS A 5 -15.03 52.57 33.21
C LYS A 5 -13.83 51.62 32.97
N PHE A 6 -12.79 51.72 33.81
CA PHE A 6 -11.62 50.86 33.81
C PHE A 6 -11.97 49.38 34.12
N PHE A 7 -12.76 49.11 35.15
CA PHE A 7 -13.17 47.72 35.48
C PHE A 7 -14.00 47.10 34.37
N ARG A 8 -14.89 47.88 33.73
CA ARG A 8 -15.69 47.41 32.59
C ARG A 8 -14.83 47.09 31.36
N PHE A 9 -13.75 47.83 31.16
CA PHE A 9 -12.78 47.58 30.09
C PHE A 9 -11.96 46.30 30.35
N VAL A 10 -11.42 46.14 31.55
CA VAL A 10 -10.66 44.93 31.96
C VAL A 10 -11.52 43.68 31.85
N TRP A 11 -12.79 43.75 32.26
CA TRP A 11 -13.70 42.61 32.18
C TRP A 11 -14.02 42.21 30.73
N ARG A 12 -14.21 43.19 29.85
CA ARG A 12 -14.42 42.94 28.41
C ARG A 12 -13.18 42.38 27.73
N PHE A 13 -12.00 42.87 28.10
CA PHE A 13 -10.73 42.36 27.57
C PHE A 13 -10.51 40.90 27.97
N ASN A 14 -10.72 40.55 29.24
CA ASN A 14 -10.61 39.17 29.71
C ASN A 14 -11.62 38.25 29.01
N ALA A 15 -12.86 38.70 28.81
CA ALA A 15 -13.86 37.93 28.07
C ALA A 15 -13.44 37.66 26.61
N ILE A 16 -12.82 38.64 25.94
CA ILE A 16 -12.29 38.48 24.58
C ILE A 16 -11.12 37.49 24.55
N VAL A 17 -10.19 37.59 25.51
CA VAL A 17 -9.04 36.67 25.60
C VAL A 17 -9.49 35.23 25.84
N ILE A 18 -10.46 35.02 26.73
CA ILE A 18 -11.04 33.69 27.01
C ILE A 18 -11.79 33.14 25.80
N MET A 19 -12.54 34.00 25.08
CA MET A 19 -13.21 33.59 23.85
C MET A 19 -12.20 33.20 22.76
N ALA A 20 -11.13 33.98 22.59
CA ALA A 20 -10.09 33.71 21.60
C ALA A 20 -9.33 32.40 21.91
N SER A 21 -8.99 32.16 23.18
CA SER A 21 -8.34 30.91 23.59
C SER A 21 -9.27 29.70 23.44
N GLY A 22 -10.57 29.86 23.74
CA GLY A 22 -11.58 28.84 23.49
C GLY A 22 -11.72 28.47 22.01
N LEU A 23 -11.75 29.48 21.13
CA LEU A 23 -11.82 29.27 19.67
C LEU A 23 -10.56 28.58 19.14
N LEU A 24 -9.37 28.95 19.63
CA LEU A 24 -8.12 28.28 19.27
C LEU A 24 -8.09 26.83 19.73
N ALA A 25 -8.55 26.54 20.95
CA ALA A 25 -8.63 25.16 21.44
C ALA A 25 -9.56 24.31 20.58
N ILE A 26 -10.72 24.85 20.18
CA ILE A 26 -11.65 24.16 19.28
C ILE A 26 -11.01 23.92 17.90
N ALA A 27 -10.28 24.91 17.36
CA ALA A 27 -9.60 24.76 16.07
C ALA A 27 -8.52 23.68 16.10
N VAL A 28 -7.71 23.62 17.17
CA VAL A 28 -6.69 22.59 17.36
C VAL A 28 -7.32 21.21 17.49
N LEU A 29 -8.41 21.08 18.26
CA LEU A 29 -9.13 19.81 18.42
C LEU A 29 -9.76 19.36 17.09
N ALA A 30 -10.34 20.28 16.33
CA ALA A 30 -10.90 19.98 15.01
C ALA A 30 -9.81 19.53 14.03
N PHE A 31 -8.65 20.20 14.02
CA PHE A 31 -7.50 19.80 13.22
C PHE A 31 -7.00 18.40 13.58
N ALA A 32 -6.83 18.13 14.88
CA ALA A 32 -6.43 16.80 15.36
C ALA A 32 -7.46 15.71 14.99
N ALA A 33 -8.76 16.00 15.10
CA ALA A 33 -9.81 15.07 14.71
C ALA A 33 -9.80 14.78 13.20
N ILE A 34 -9.57 15.80 12.36
CA ILE A 34 -9.43 15.63 10.90
C ILE A 34 -8.23 14.71 10.60
N GLU A 35 -7.11 14.88 11.29
CA GLU A 35 -5.91 14.08 11.07
C GLU A 35 -6.06 12.63 11.54
N ILE A 36 -6.77 12.40 12.66
CA ILE A 36 -7.13 11.07 13.14
C ILE A 36 -8.08 10.38 12.16
N VAL A 37 -9.06 11.10 11.61
CA VAL A 37 -9.99 10.54 10.62
C VAL A 37 -9.26 10.22 9.32
N ARG A 38 -8.37 11.09 8.83
CA ARG A 38 -7.54 10.84 7.64
C ARG A 38 -6.62 9.63 7.82
N SER A 39 -6.00 9.47 8.98
CA SER A 39 -5.13 8.33 9.29
C SER A 39 -5.92 7.03 9.55
N THR A 40 -7.15 7.11 10.08
CA THR A 40 -8.01 5.93 10.31
C THR A 40 -8.73 5.46 9.05
N THR A 41 -9.04 6.37 8.11
CA THR A 41 -9.68 6.03 6.83
C THR A 41 -8.69 5.66 5.72
N ARG A 42 -7.38 5.82 5.96
CA ARG A 42 -6.35 5.10 5.21
C ARG A 42 -6.44 3.63 5.63
N ASP A 43 -6.69 2.75 4.64
CA ASP A 43 -6.74 1.32 4.86
C ASP A 43 -5.50 0.87 5.64
N ARG A 44 -5.73 0.24 6.81
CA ARG A 44 -4.68 -0.35 7.65
C ARG A 44 -4.05 -1.55 6.93
N GLN A 45 -3.24 -1.29 5.91
CA GLN A 45 -2.19 -2.22 5.51
C GLN A 45 -1.06 -2.08 6.54
N GLY A 46 -0.47 -3.21 6.94
CA GLY A 46 0.63 -3.24 7.91
C GLY A 46 1.70 -2.21 7.57
N ILE A 47 2.28 -1.59 8.59
CA ILE A 47 3.37 -0.62 8.44
C ILE A 47 4.59 -1.39 7.94
N ASN A 48 4.72 -1.52 6.63
CA ASN A 48 5.90 -2.02 5.96
C ASN A 48 6.82 -0.83 5.72
N ILE A 49 8.02 -0.87 6.30
CA ILE A 49 9.02 0.19 6.18
C ILE A 49 10.29 -0.46 5.66
N VAL A 50 10.98 0.25 4.76
CA VAL A 50 12.35 -0.08 4.36
C VAL A 50 13.16 1.21 4.28
N ASN A 51 14.23 1.35 5.05
CA ASN A 51 15.12 2.51 4.96
C ASN A 51 15.91 2.53 3.62
N VAL A 52 16.08 3.71 3.03
CA VAL A 52 16.79 3.95 1.75
C VAL A 52 18.30 4.15 1.97
N ASP A 53 18.69 4.77 3.09
CA ASP A 53 20.08 4.99 3.47
C ASP A 53 20.49 3.98 4.55
N ASP A 54 21.16 2.90 4.12
CA ASP A 54 21.65 1.84 5.02
C ASP A 54 23.04 2.22 5.58
N ASP A 55 23.09 3.25 6.41
CA ASP A 55 24.28 3.60 7.19
C ASP A 55 24.46 2.59 8.35
N SER A 56 25.11 1.47 8.05
CA SER A 56 26.02 0.67 8.90
C SER A 56 25.67 0.30 10.36
N SER A 57 24.41 0.36 10.82
CA SER A 57 24.06 -0.15 12.16
C SER A 57 22.76 -0.95 12.32
N SER A 58 21.98 -1.16 11.25
CA SER A 58 20.83 -2.09 11.27
C SER A 58 21.20 -3.40 10.58
N SER A 59 21.23 -4.51 11.31
CA SER A 59 21.33 -5.84 10.70
C SER A 59 20.01 -6.14 9.97
N GLN A 60 20.03 -6.11 8.64
CA GLN A 60 18.91 -6.57 7.84
C GLN A 60 18.90 -8.09 7.81
N ASP A 61 17.97 -8.69 8.56
CA ASP A 61 17.80 -10.15 8.56
C ASP A 61 16.83 -10.55 7.44
N TRP A 62 17.26 -11.51 6.64
CA TRP A 62 16.48 -12.05 5.53
C TRP A 62 15.78 -13.33 5.95
N GLU A 63 14.47 -13.39 5.77
CA GLU A 63 13.66 -14.54 6.17
C GLU A 63 12.73 -14.97 5.04
N LEU A 64 12.75 -16.26 4.72
CA LEU A 64 11.72 -16.84 3.86
C LEU A 64 10.41 -16.98 4.64
N GLY A 65 9.32 -16.59 3.99
CA GLY A 65 7.98 -16.75 4.49
C GLY A 65 7.41 -18.15 4.36
N ASN A 66 6.18 -18.27 4.83
CA ASN A 66 5.38 -19.45 4.56
C ASN A 66 5.09 -19.55 3.07
N LEU A 67 5.26 -20.77 2.56
CA LEU A 67 4.92 -21.14 1.20
C LEU A 67 3.41 -21.02 0.97
N ARG A 68 3.04 -20.49 -0.18
CA ARG A 68 1.65 -20.39 -0.65
C ARG A 68 1.49 -21.16 -1.95
N GLU A 69 0.48 -22.01 -2.01
CA GLU A 69 0.08 -22.64 -3.27
C GLU A 69 -0.56 -21.61 -4.19
N VAL A 70 -0.28 -21.74 -5.49
CA VAL A 70 -0.95 -20.96 -6.53
C VAL A 70 -2.07 -21.82 -7.10
N ASP A 71 -3.29 -21.60 -6.59
CA ASP A 71 -4.46 -22.44 -6.86
C ASP A 71 -4.62 -22.83 -8.34
N GLY A 72 -4.84 -24.13 -8.57
CA GLY A 72 -5.04 -24.70 -9.90
C GLY A 72 -3.76 -24.81 -10.74
N THR A 73 -2.58 -24.69 -10.13
CA THR A 73 -1.27 -24.82 -10.79
C THR A 73 -0.31 -25.68 -9.95
N THR A 74 0.85 -26.03 -10.51
CA THR A 74 1.93 -26.73 -9.80
C THR A 74 2.87 -25.76 -9.08
N TYR A 75 2.63 -24.45 -9.18
CA TYR A 75 3.54 -23.43 -8.70
C TYR A 75 3.27 -23.06 -7.24
N LEU A 76 4.36 -22.85 -6.53
CA LEU A 76 4.40 -22.38 -5.16
C LEU A 76 5.06 -21.00 -5.14
N MET A 77 4.55 -20.12 -4.29
CA MET A 77 5.02 -18.75 -4.13
C MET A 77 5.48 -18.54 -2.68
N VAL A 78 6.74 -18.15 -2.51
CA VAL A 78 7.36 -17.95 -1.18
C VAL A 78 7.82 -16.50 -1.05
N PRO A 79 7.28 -15.72 -0.10
CA PRO A 79 7.76 -14.36 0.14
C PRO A 79 9.16 -14.38 0.73
N LEU A 80 10.00 -13.45 0.30
CA LEU A 80 11.22 -13.07 1.00
C LEU A 80 10.96 -11.79 1.77
N TYR A 81 11.16 -11.85 3.07
CA TYR A 81 11.03 -10.72 3.97
C TYR A 81 12.38 -10.18 4.38
N SER A 82 12.42 -8.88 4.60
CA SER A 82 13.46 -8.26 5.44
C SER A 82 12.84 -7.90 6.77
N ASP A 83 13.46 -8.33 7.87
CA ASP A 83 13.19 -7.78 9.19
C ASP A 83 14.19 -6.65 9.46
N GLN A 84 13.66 -5.46 9.72
CA GLN A 84 14.44 -4.34 10.24
C GLN A 84 14.08 -4.20 11.70
N SER A 85 14.96 -4.68 12.57
CA SER A 85 14.86 -4.41 14.00
C SER A 85 15.43 -3.01 14.26
N TYR A 86 14.64 -2.15 14.90
CA TYR A 86 15.13 -0.87 15.41
C TYR A 86 14.98 -0.82 16.93
N THR A 87 16.07 -0.46 17.61
CA THR A 87 16.11 -0.32 19.06
C THR A 87 15.80 1.13 19.43
N GLN A 88 14.53 1.46 19.66
CA GLN A 88 14.13 2.76 20.22
C GLN A 88 14.08 2.62 21.75
N SER A 89 15.12 3.11 22.44
CA SER A 89 15.40 3.28 23.88
C SER A 89 14.71 2.46 24.99
N TYR A 90 13.50 1.92 24.85
CA TYR A 90 12.87 0.97 25.79
C TYR A 90 11.89 -0.03 25.15
N TYR A 91 11.83 -0.15 23.81
CA TYR A 91 10.92 -1.06 23.11
C TYR A 91 11.51 -1.55 21.77
N SER A 92 11.49 -2.86 21.53
CA SER A 92 11.81 -3.44 20.21
C SER A 92 10.55 -3.52 19.36
N LYS A 93 10.60 -2.95 18.15
CA LYS A 93 9.55 -3.10 17.15
C LYS A 93 10.20 -3.59 15.86
N SER A 94 9.81 -4.77 15.39
CA SER A 94 10.16 -5.27 14.07
C SER A 94 9.06 -4.89 13.07
N THR A 95 9.47 -4.49 11.87
CA THR A 95 8.58 -4.34 10.72
C THR A 95 9.03 -5.29 9.64
N ARG A 96 8.27 -6.37 9.46
CA ARG A 96 8.51 -7.38 8.44
C ARG A 96 7.98 -6.88 7.10
N SER A 97 8.88 -6.60 6.17
CA SER A 97 8.55 -6.04 4.85
C SER A 97 8.81 -7.07 3.75
N THR A 98 7.86 -7.28 2.84
CA THR A 98 8.09 -8.16 1.68
C THR A 98 8.98 -7.46 0.66
N ARG A 99 10.06 -8.13 0.25
CA ARG A 99 11.07 -7.57 -0.67
C ARG A 99 11.11 -8.29 -2.01
N ASN A 100 10.78 -9.59 -2.03
CA ASN A 100 10.81 -10.39 -3.25
C ASN A 100 9.88 -11.61 -3.11
N TYR A 101 9.67 -12.34 -4.20
CA TYR A 101 8.98 -13.62 -4.21
C TYR A 101 9.79 -14.67 -4.96
N LEU A 102 9.93 -15.85 -4.38
CA LEU A 102 10.43 -17.05 -5.05
C LEU A 102 9.23 -17.82 -5.61
N PHE A 103 9.28 -18.11 -6.91
CA PHE A 103 8.39 -19.04 -7.57
C PHE A 103 9.09 -20.39 -7.68
N LEU A 104 8.42 -21.46 -7.27
CA LEU A 104 8.92 -22.83 -7.33
C LEU A 104 7.88 -23.72 -8.01
N ASP A 105 8.26 -24.38 -9.09
CA ASP A 105 7.44 -25.43 -9.69
C ASP A 105 7.64 -26.73 -8.90
N SER A 106 6.57 -27.20 -8.26
CA SER A 106 6.60 -28.40 -7.40
C SER A 106 6.83 -29.71 -8.16
N GLU A 107 6.53 -29.76 -9.46
CA GLU A 107 6.75 -30.96 -10.28
C GLU A 107 8.19 -31.05 -10.78
N THR A 108 8.74 -29.94 -11.26
CA THR A 108 10.08 -29.91 -11.88
C THR A 108 11.19 -29.52 -10.91
N GLY A 109 10.84 -28.95 -9.74
CA GLY A 109 11.78 -28.40 -8.77
C GLY A 109 12.47 -27.11 -9.22
N LYS A 110 12.10 -26.56 -10.39
CA LYS A 110 12.69 -25.32 -10.91
C LYS A 110 12.19 -24.13 -10.09
N SER A 111 13.11 -23.26 -9.70
CA SER A 111 12.77 -22.05 -8.97
C SER A 111 13.31 -20.80 -9.64
N LYS A 112 12.66 -19.66 -9.39
CA LYS A 112 13.02 -18.36 -9.92
C LYS A 112 12.56 -17.25 -8.98
N TRP A 113 13.43 -16.27 -8.75
CA TRP A 113 13.07 -15.02 -8.08
C TRP A 113 12.31 -14.09 -9.02
N LEU A 114 11.32 -13.38 -8.49
CA LEU A 114 10.57 -12.34 -9.21
C LEU A 114 11.52 -11.24 -9.69
N PHE A 115 12.39 -10.76 -8.80
CA PHE A 115 13.39 -9.74 -9.09
C PHE A 115 14.82 -10.29 -8.91
N ALA A 116 15.75 -9.75 -9.69
CA ALA A 116 17.18 -10.06 -9.56
C ALA A 116 17.81 -9.46 -8.28
N ASN A 117 17.21 -8.40 -7.75
CA ASN A 117 17.60 -7.71 -6.52
C ASN A 117 16.41 -7.62 -5.55
N ASN A 118 16.67 -7.18 -4.32
CA ASN A 118 15.68 -7.08 -3.25
C ASN A 118 15.45 -5.63 -2.83
N ASP A 119 15.53 -4.70 -3.79
CA ASP A 119 15.59 -3.26 -3.52
C ASP A 119 14.19 -2.64 -3.32
N TYR A 120 13.16 -3.29 -3.86
CA TYR A 120 11.79 -2.77 -3.86
C TYR A 120 10.99 -3.28 -2.66
N LEU A 121 10.08 -2.43 -2.19
CA LEU A 121 9.07 -2.85 -1.22
C LEU A 121 7.84 -3.34 -1.98
N ILE A 122 7.44 -4.59 -1.75
CA ILE A 122 6.19 -5.14 -2.26
C ILE A 122 5.11 -4.89 -1.19
N ALA A 123 4.37 -3.80 -1.35
CA ALA A 123 3.32 -3.37 -0.41
C ALA A 123 2.20 -4.40 -0.28
N SER A 124 1.83 -5.00 -1.41
CA SER A 124 0.87 -6.11 -1.43
C SER A 124 0.95 -6.87 -2.75
N ASP A 125 0.50 -8.13 -2.70
CA ASP A 125 0.28 -8.97 -3.86
C ASP A 125 -1.14 -9.58 -3.81
N ARG A 126 -1.69 -9.92 -4.98
CA ARG A 126 -2.99 -10.60 -5.11
C ARG A 126 -2.96 -11.59 -6.27
N LEU A 127 -3.34 -12.85 -6.00
CA LEU A 127 -3.56 -13.85 -7.03
C LEU A 127 -4.86 -13.55 -7.79
N ILE A 128 -4.81 -13.61 -9.12
CA ILE A 128 -5.91 -13.33 -10.03
C ILE A 128 -6.29 -14.62 -10.74
N SER A 129 -7.51 -15.11 -10.49
CA SER A 129 -8.10 -16.24 -11.21
C SER A 129 -8.99 -15.76 -12.35
N GLU A 130 -9.27 -16.65 -13.31
CA GLU A 130 -10.09 -16.40 -14.50
C GLU A 130 -11.50 -15.84 -14.20
N THR A 131 -12.03 -16.05 -12.98
CA THR A 131 -13.27 -15.44 -12.51
C THR A 131 -13.24 -15.16 -11.01
N ASN A 132 -13.88 -14.06 -10.60
CA ASN A 132 -14.00 -13.64 -9.20
C ASN A 132 -15.23 -14.26 -8.47
N ASN A 133 -15.94 -15.22 -9.09
CA ASN A 133 -17.13 -15.82 -8.48
C ASN A 133 -16.76 -16.87 -7.40
N LYS A 134 -16.57 -16.40 -6.17
CA LYS A 134 -16.62 -17.25 -4.96
C LYS A 134 -18.05 -17.73 -4.61
N THR A 135 -19.05 -17.44 -5.45
CA THR A 135 -20.48 -17.64 -5.15
C THR A 135 -21.02 -19.02 -5.47
N ASN A 136 -20.23 -19.91 -6.09
CA ASN A 136 -20.70 -21.24 -6.41
C ASN A 136 -20.07 -22.24 -5.45
N ASN A 137 -20.89 -22.89 -4.63
CA ASN A 137 -20.58 -24.07 -3.81
C ASN A 137 -20.11 -25.30 -4.64
N SER A 138 -19.72 -25.12 -5.90
CA SER A 138 -18.95 -26.08 -6.68
C SER A 138 -17.49 -25.91 -6.29
N GLY A 139 -16.95 -26.85 -5.50
CA GLY A 139 -15.59 -26.81 -4.93
C GLY A 139 -14.42 -26.83 -5.91
N GLU A 140 -14.56 -26.25 -7.11
CA GLU A 140 -13.48 -26.09 -8.08
C GLU A 140 -12.98 -24.64 -8.06
N SER A 141 -11.88 -24.40 -7.34
CA SER A 141 -11.12 -23.14 -7.46
C SER A 141 -10.62 -23.02 -8.89
N LYS A 142 -10.95 -21.92 -9.57
CA LYS A 142 -10.49 -21.66 -10.94
C LYS A 142 -9.00 -21.31 -10.93
N PRO A 143 -8.23 -21.77 -11.93
CA PRO A 143 -6.78 -21.61 -11.92
C PRO A 143 -6.40 -20.13 -11.87
N VAL A 144 -5.39 -19.84 -11.06
CA VAL A 144 -4.73 -18.53 -11.04
C VAL A 144 -3.97 -18.35 -12.34
N ILE A 145 -4.18 -17.20 -12.98
CA ILE A 145 -3.55 -16.87 -14.27
C ILE A 145 -2.51 -15.76 -14.13
N ALA A 146 -2.67 -14.86 -13.15
CA ALA A 146 -1.76 -13.75 -12.92
C ALA A 146 -1.60 -13.42 -11.44
N VAL A 147 -0.54 -12.68 -11.13
CA VAL A 147 -0.30 -12.06 -9.82
C VAL A 147 -0.20 -10.56 -10.00
N LEU A 148 -1.03 -9.82 -9.27
CA LEU A 148 -1.00 -8.36 -9.19
C LEU A 148 -0.11 -7.93 -8.02
N TYR A 149 0.76 -6.95 -8.24
CA TYR A 149 1.63 -6.35 -7.23
C TYR A 149 1.40 -4.85 -7.11
N HIS A 150 1.52 -4.34 -5.89
CA HIS A 150 1.77 -2.94 -5.61
C HIS A 150 3.19 -2.79 -5.09
N LEU A 151 4.00 -2.02 -5.80
CA LEU A 151 5.42 -1.86 -5.55
C LEU A 151 5.74 -0.41 -5.20
N ILE A 152 6.59 -0.22 -4.20
CA ILE A 152 7.21 1.07 -3.88
C ILE A 152 8.69 0.93 -4.22
N LYS A 153 9.14 1.75 -5.17
CA LYS A 153 10.49 1.67 -5.75
C LYS A 153 11.38 2.85 -5.38
N LYS A 154 10.76 3.94 -4.92
CA LYS A 154 11.43 5.20 -4.59
C LYS A 154 10.71 5.86 -3.43
N ASP A 155 11.50 6.48 -2.57
CA ASP A 155 11.00 7.43 -1.60
C ASP A 155 10.60 8.70 -2.36
N THR A 156 9.30 9.00 -2.33
CA THR A 156 8.68 10.14 -3.00
C THR A 156 8.32 11.26 -2.05
N ASN A 157 8.36 11.02 -0.75
CA ASN A 157 8.07 12.02 0.27
C ASN A 157 9.35 12.61 0.91
N GLY A 158 10.52 12.00 0.65
CA GLY A 158 11.84 12.43 1.08
C GLY A 158 12.16 12.11 2.54
N ASP A 159 11.48 11.14 3.16
CA ASP A 159 11.70 10.75 4.56
C ASP A 159 12.79 9.69 4.77
N GLY A 160 13.44 9.25 3.68
CA GLY A 160 14.50 8.25 3.67
C GLY A 160 13.97 6.82 3.82
N ARG A 161 12.68 6.57 3.63
CA ARG A 161 12.04 5.26 3.78
C ARG A 161 11.08 4.96 2.64
N LEU A 162 11.10 3.72 2.15
CA LEU A 162 10.05 3.19 1.30
C LEU A 162 8.89 2.73 2.19
N THR A 163 7.73 3.37 2.04
CA THR A 163 6.52 3.07 2.79
C THR A 163 5.27 3.18 1.91
N ASN A 164 4.12 2.73 2.42
CA ASN A 164 2.84 2.87 1.72
C ASN A 164 2.37 4.33 1.56
N ASP A 165 3.09 5.30 2.14
CA ASP A 165 2.85 6.73 1.89
C ASP A 165 3.50 7.22 0.59
N ASP A 166 4.39 6.43 -0.01
CA ASP A 166 5.02 6.72 -1.29
C ASP A 166 4.17 6.35 -2.49
N SER A 167 4.50 6.93 -3.65
CA SER A 167 3.87 6.57 -4.91
C SER A 167 4.12 5.10 -5.25
N MET A 168 3.05 4.37 -5.59
CA MET A 168 3.12 2.96 -5.94
C MET A 168 3.19 2.76 -7.46
N THR A 169 3.71 1.60 -7.84
CA THR A 169 3.65 1.04 -9.20
C THR A 169 2.79 -0.21 -9.16
N ILE A 170 1.78 -0.26 -10.03
CA ILE A 170 0.93 -1.42 -10.30
C ILE A 170 1.66 -2.28 -11.33
N ALA A 171 1.97 -3.52 -10.98
CA ALA A 171 2.65 -4.45 -11.86
C ALA A 171 2.01 -5.84 -11.83
N PHE A 172 2.28 -6.65 -12.84
CA PHE A 172 1.76 -8.01 -12.96
C PHE A 172 2.85 -8.99 -13.38
N THR A 173 2.64 -10.25 -13.03
CA THR A 173 3.28 -11.41 -13.67
C THR A 173 2.22 -12.45 -13.99
N HIS A 174 2.58 -13.43 -14.82
CA HIS A 174 1.86 -14.70 -14.84
C HIS A 174 2.02 -15.45 -13.50
N TYR A 175 1.17 -16.45 -13.28
CA TYR A 175 1.14 -17.28 -12.05
C TYR A 175 2.49 -17.94 -11.68
N ASN A 176 3.39 -18.08 -12.65
CA ASN A 176 4.73 -18.65 -12.52
C ASN A 176 5.83 -17.62 -12.25
N GLY A 177 5.50 -16.34 -12.10
CA GLY A 177 6.46 -15.25 -11.91
C GLY A 177 7.18 -14.80 -13.19
N ASN A 178 6.71 -15.22 -14.36
CA ASN A 178 7.24 -14.74 -15.65
C ASN A 178 6.49 -13.51 -16.16
N ASP A 179 7.10 -12.87 -17.17
CA ASP A 179 6.54 -11.73 -17.89
C ASP A 179 6.15 -10.57 -16.98
N TYR A 180 7.05 -10.26 -16.04
CA TYR A 180 6.90 -9.10 -15.18
C TYR A 180 6.72 -7.83 -16.01
N GLN A 181 5.61 -7.14 -15.78
CA GLN A 181 5.25 -5.92 -16.48
C GLN A 181 4.74 -4.86 -15.50
N GLU A 182 5.38 -3.70 -15.52
CA GLU A 182 4.87 -2.49 -14.87
C GLU A 182 3.79 -1.88 -15.76
N VAL A 183 2.59 -1.71 -15.21
CA VAL A 183 1.41 -1.31 -15.96
C VAL A 183 1.07 0.15 -15.73
N VAL A 184 1.14 0.61 -14.46
CA VAL A 184 0.92 2.01 -14.09
C VAL A 184 1.90 2.40 -13.00
N SER A 185 2.66 3.48 -13.22
CA SER A 185 3.56 4.07 -12.21
C SER A 185 2.99 5.39 -11.67
N GLY A 186 3.47 5.81 -10.50
CA GLY A 186 3.07 7.08 -9.88
C GLY A 186 1.64 7.06 -9.38
N VAL A 187 1.18 5.92 -8.84
CA VAL A 187 -0.18 5.77 -8.32
C VAL A 187 -0.21 6.20 -6.86
N ASP A 188 -1.13 7.09 -6.50
CA ASP A 188 -1.33 7.51 -5.10
C ASP A 188 -2.09 6.44 -4.32
N ARG A 189 -3.08 5.82 -4.97
CA ARG A 189 -3.96 4.84 -4.33
C ARG A 189 -4.50 3.85 -5.35
N PHE A 190 -4.34 2.56 -5.07
CA PHE A 190 -5.09 1.53 -5.78
C PHE A 190 -6.48 1.37 -5.16
N LEU A 191 -7.53 1.54 -5.96
CA LEU A 191 -8.92 1.49 -5.49
C LEU A 191 -9.52 0.09 -5.62
N GLY A 192 -9.09 -0.68 -6.62
CA GLY A 192 -9.52 -2.07 -6.79
C GLY A 192 -9.39 -2.60 -8.21
N TYR A 193 -9.78 -3.85 -8.39
CA TYR A 193 -9.89 -4.46 -9.70
C TYR A 193 -11.14 -5.33 -9.82
N LYS A 194 -11.53 -5.62 -11.06
CA LYS A 194 -12.54 -6.61 -11.40
C LYS A 194 -12.14 -7.35 -12.66
N VAL A 195 -12.05 -8.67 -12.58
CA VAL A 195 -11.90 -9.52 -13.78
C VAL A 195 -13.17 -9.41 -14.60
N LEU A 196 -13.04 -8.99 -15.86
CA LEU A 196 -14.17 -8.81 -16.78
C LEU A 196 -14.48 -10.08 -17.55
N ASN A 197 -13.43 -10.79 -17.96
CA ASN A 197 -13.44 -12.07 -18.65
C ASN A 197 -12.03 -12.71 -18.53
N ALA A 198 -11.84 -13.89 -19.13
CA ALA A 198 -10.59 -14.64 -19.06
C ALA A 198 -9.34 -13.85 -19.51
N ASN A 199 -9.49 -12.87 -20.40
CA ASN A 199 -8.38 -12.15 -21.02
C ASN A 199 -8.25 -10.69 -20.55
N SER A 200 -9.13 -10.19 -19.67
CA SER A 200 -9.07 -8.79 -19.28
C SER A 200 -9.56 -8.52 -17.87
N LEU A 201 -8.85 -7.61 -17.20
CA LEU A 201 -9.26 -7.03 -15.94
C LEU A 201 -9.48 -5.51 -16.08
N LEU A 202 -10.41 -4.99 -15.29
CA LEU A 202 -10.56 -3.57 -15.03
C LEU A 202 -9.80 -3.23 -13.75
N ILE A 203 -8.96 -2.20 -13.79
CA ILE A 203 -8.35 -1.59 -12.61
C ILE A 203 -8.92 -0.20 -12.37
N LEU A 204 -9.02 0.17 -11.09
CA LEU A 204 -9.36 1.49 -10.62
C LEU A 204 -8.22 1.99 -9.73
N TYR A 205 -7.71 3.19 -10.01
CA TYR A 205 -6.62 3.79 -9.24
C TYR A 205 -6.76 5.31 -9.22
N GLN A 206 -6.01 5.94 -8.32
CA GLN A 206 -5.88 7.39 -8.23
C GLN A 206 -4.43 7.79 -8.50
N ARG A 207 -4.24 8.82 -9.33
CA ARG A 207 -2.94 9.45 -9.60
C ARG A 207 -3.14 10.96 -9.62
N ASP A 208 -2.29 11.69 -8.91
CA ASP A 208 -2.35 13.14 -8.75
C ASP A 208 -3.73 13.62 -8.25
N GLY A 209 -4.37 12.85 -7.37
CA GLY A 209 -5.71 13.17 -6.86
C GLY A 209 -6.88 12.87 -7.81
N ILE A 210 -6.61 12.40 -9.04
CA ILE A 210 -7.60 12.10 -10.08
C ILE A 210 -7.83 10.59 -10.15
N ALA A 211 -9.09 10.16 -10.20
CA ALA A 211 -9.45 8.76 -10.32
C ALA A 211 -9.46 8.31 -11.79
N TYR A 212 -8.87 7.16 -12.06
CA TYR A 212 -8.80 6.56 -13.39
C TYR A 212 -9.36 5.15 -13.37
N SER A 213 -9.98 4.77 -14.48
CA SER A 213 -10.32 3.40 -14.83
C SER A 213 -9.51 2.99 -16.05
N ALA A 214 -8.98 1.78 -16.05
CA ALA A 214 -8.27 1.25 -17.20
C ALA A 214 -8.46 -0.26 -17.31
N LYS A 215 -8.38 -0.78 -18.53
CA LYS A 215 -8.40 -2.22 -18.80
C LYS A 215 -6.98 -2.73 -18.98
N VAL A 216 -6.69 -3.88 -18.39
CA VAL A 216 -5.41 -4.56 -18.53
C VAL A 216 -5.68 -5.92 -19.16
N SER A 217 -4.94 -6.24 -20.22
CA SER A 217 -4.93 -7.57 -20.84
C SER A 217 -4.27 -8.57 -19.89
N LEU A 218 -4.86 -9.75 -19.70
CA LEU A 218 -4.28 -10.80 -18.87
C LEU A 218 -3.27 -11.68 -19.63
N ASP A 219 -3.16 -11.51 -20.95
CA ASP A 219 -2.22 -12.26 -21.79
C ASP A 219 -0.81 -11.64 -21.80
N ASN A 220 -0.73 -10.31 -21.73
CA ASN A 220 0.52 -9.55 -21.85
C ASN A 220 0.58 -8.30 -20.96
N PHE A 221 -0.40 -8.11 -20.08
CA PHE A 221 -0.47 -6.97 -19.15
C PHE A 221 -0.50 -5.60 -19.81
N ALA A 222 -0.83 -5.52 -21.10
CA ALA A 222 -0.97 -4.25 -21.81
C ALA A 222 -2.16 -3.44 -21.26
N LEU A 223 -1.90 -2.17 -20.94
CA LEU A 223 -2.91 -1.21 -20.52
C LEU A 223 -3.67 -0.67 -21.74
N SER A 224 -4.99 -0.53 -21.61
CA SER A 224 -5.87 0.04 -22.62
C SER A 224 -7.06 0.76 -22.00
N ASN A 225 -7.73 1.62 -22.77
CA ASN A 225 -8.96 2.31 -22.35
C ASN A 225 -8.83 3.05 -21.01
N GLU A 226 -7.69 3.69 -20.75
CA GLU A 226 -7.53 4.58 -19.59
C GLU A 226 -8.48 5.77 -19.73
N LYS A 227 -9.32 5.98 -18.72
CA LYS A 227 -10.31 7.06 -18.66
C LYS A 227 -10.37 7.62 -17.26
N GLU A 228 -10.34 8.94 -17.19
CA GLU A 228 -10.67 9.68 -15.98
C GLU A 228 -12.12 9.40 -15.57
N ILE A 229 -12.33 9.24 -14.26
CA ILE A 229 -13.65 9.08 -13.65
C ILE A 229 -13.97 10.37 -12.92
N ALA A 230 -15.04 11.04 -13.34
CA ALA A 230 -15.57 12.21 -12.66
C ALA A 230 -16.03 11.84 -11.24
N LYS A 231 -15.72 12.72 -10.27
CA LYS A 231 -16.12 12.57 -8.86
C LYS A 231 -17.55 13.07 -8.63
#